data_AF-A0A383BB31-F1
#
_entry.id   AF-A0A383BB31-F1
#
_cell.length_a   1.000
_cell.length_b   1.000
_cell.length_c   1.000
_cell.angle_alpha   90.00
_cell.angle_beta   90.00
_cell.angle_gamma   90.00
#
_symmetry.space_group_name_H-M   'P 1'
#
loop_
_entity.id
_entity.type
_entity.pdbx_description
1 polymer ?
#
loop_
_entity_poly.entity_id
_entity_poly.type
_entity_poly.pdbx_seq_one_letter_code
_entity_poly.pdbx_strand_id
1 'polypeptide(L)'
;MGEPYFKAKDIIVKNNVQVFSSGYSLYGDISRRVMRTLKRFNSDMEVYSIDEAFLDLSNFSDNEIEDVGKEIRSIVLQWTGIPTSIGIAKTKT
;
A
#
# COMPACT_ATOMS: atom_id res chain seq x y z
N MET A 1 -4.01 15.36 2.13
CA MET A 1 -3.79 15.51 0.68
C MET A 1 -4.92 16.36 0.09
N GLY A 2 -4.65 17.19 -0.90
CA GLY A 2 -5.72 17.88 -1.67
C GLY A 2 -5.71 19.41 -1.64
N GLU A 3 -4.71 20.06 -1.02
CA GLU A 3 -4.57 21.52 -1.14
C GLU A 3 -4.18 21.89 -2.59
N PRO A 4 -4.91 22.80 -3.27
CA PRO A 4 -4.56 23.23 -4.60
C PRO A 4 -3.18 23.91 -4.64
N TYR A 5 -2.40 23.60 -5.68
CA TYR A 5 -1.04 24.12 -5.87
C TYR A 5 -0.93 25.64 -5.65
N PHE A 6 -1.87 26.42 -6.20
CA PHE A 6 -1.81 27.88 -6.13
C PHE A 6 -1.95 28.42 -4.70
N LYS A 7 -2.60 27.67 -3.79
CA LYS A 7 -2.70 28.03 -2.37
C LYS A 7 -1.41 27.74 -1.60
N ALA A 8 -0.70 26.68 -1.98
CA ALA A 8 0.55 26.25 -1.35
C ALA A 8 1.82 26.83 -2.01
N LYS A 9 1.68 27.69 -3.03
CA LYS A 9 2.78 28.16 -3.90
C LYS A 9 3.96 28.73 -3.12
N ASP A 10 3.70 29.57 -2.11
CA ASP A 10 4.77 30.23 -1.34
C ASP A 10 5.62 29.21 -0.56
N ILE A 11 4.98 28.21 0.03
CA ILE A 11 5.66 27.12 0.76
C ILE A 11 6.47 26.27 -0.21
N ILE A 12 5.91 25.95 -1.38
CA ILE A 12 6.55 25.14 -2.42
C ILE A 12 7.83 25.83 -2.91
N VAL A 13 7.75 27.11 -3.27
CA VAL A 13 8.89 27.89 -3.76
C VAL A 13 9.92 28.08 -2.65
N LYS A 14 9.48 28.47 -1.44
CA LYS A 14 10.37 28.70 -0.29
C LYS A 14 11.20 27.47 0.09
N ASN A 15 10.62 26.27 -0.04
CA ASN A 15 11.29 25.02 0.34
C ASN A 15 11.84 24.23 -0.86
N ASN A 16 11.86 24.83 -2.06
CA ASN A 16 12.33 24.19 -3.30
C ASN A 16 11.68 22.81 -3.55
N VAL A 17 10.38 22.71 -3.28
CA VAL A 17 9.61 21.47 -3.45
C VAL A 17 9.53 21.12 -4.93
N GLN A 18 9.90 19.89 -5.27
CA GLN A 18 9.82 19.38 -6.64
C GLN A 18 8.39 18.93 -6.95
N VAL A 19 7.87 19.36 -8.10
CA VAL A 19 6.49 19.09 -8.53
C VAL A 19 6.52 18.18 -9.73
N PHE A 20 5.80 17.07 -9.64
CA PHE A 20 5.73 16.05 -10.69
C PHE A 20 4.30 15.89 -11.18
N SER A 21 4.14 15.47 -12.43
CA SER A 21 2.85 15.03 -12.96
C SER A 21 2.36 13.77 -12.24
N SER A 22 1.04 13.60 -12.13
CA SER A 22 0.42 12.51 -11.36
C SER A 22 0.71 11.08 -11.84
N GLY A 23 1.26 10.86 -13.05
CA GLY A 23 1.81 9.56 -13.44
C GLY A 23 0.88 8.33 -13.34
N TYR A 24 -0.43 8.50 -13.53
CA TYR A 24 -1.45 7.48 -13.18
C TYR A 24 -1.18 6.08 -13.74
N SER A 25 -0.73 5.95 -14.99
CA SER A 25 -0.45 4.65 -15.60
C SER A 25 0.69 3.91 -14.88
N LEU A 26 1.76 4.62 -14.53
CA LEU A 26 2.90 4.06 -13.81
C LEU A 26 2.45 3.55 -12.43
N TYR A 27 1.73 4.38 -11.67
CA TYR A 27 1.26 3.98 -10.34
C TYR A 27 0.22 2.85 -10.41
N GLY A 28 -0.64 2.83 -11.43
CA GLY A 28 -1.57 1.72 -11.67
C GLY A 28 -0.85 0.40 -11.95
N ASP A 29 0.25 0.43 -12.70
CA ASP A 29 1.05 -0.76 -12.98
C ASP A 29 1.80 -1.26 -11.73
N ILE A 30 2.34 -0.35 -10.92
CA ILE A 30 2.96 -0.67 -9.63
C ILE A 30 1.93 -1.28 -8.68
N SER A 31 0.76 -0.65 -8.53
CA SER A 31 -0.35 -1.15 -7.73
C SER A 31 -0.73 -2.58 -8.13
N ARG A 32 -0.90 -2.84 -9.43
CA ARG A 32 -1.22 -4.18 -9.94
C ARG A 32 -0.18 -5.23 -9.54
N ARG A 33 1.11 -4.87 -9.50
CA ARG A 33 2.18 -5.77 -9.05
C ARG A 33 2.10 -6.06 -7.55
N VAL A 34 1.81 -5.06 -6.73
CA VAL A 34 1.59 -5.22 -5.28
C VAL A 34 0.38 -6.12 -5.02
N MET A 35 -0.77 -5.80 -5.61
CA MET A 35 -2.01 -6.56 -5.43
C MET A 35 -1.88 -8.01 -5.91
N ARG A 36 -1.16 -8.26 -7.01
CA ARG A 36 -0.86 -9.61 -7.47
C ARG A 36 0.05 -10.39 -6.50
N THR A 37 0.96 -9.69 -5.83
CA THR A 37 1.83 -10.30 -4.81
C THR A 37 1.02 -10.70 -3.58
N LEU A 38 0.16 -9.80 -3.09
CA LEU A 38 -0.75 -10.04 -1.96
C LEU A 38 -1.71 -11.21 -2.21
N LYS A 39 -2.26 -11.32 -3.44
CA LYS A 39 -3.19 -12.39 -3.83
C LYS A 39 -2.60 -13.81 -3.71
N ARG A 40 -1.28 -13.95 -3.55
CA ARG A 40 -0.63 -15.25 -3.32
C ARG A 40 -0.80 -15.77 -1.90
N PHE A 41 -1.07 -14.89 -0.94
CA PHE A 41 -1.28 -15.25 0.46
C PHE A 41 -2.75 -15.54 0.77
N ASN A 42 -3.65 -14.86 0.07
CA ASN A 42 -5.08 -15.12 0.15
C ASN A 42 -5.78 -14.84 -1.20
N SER A 43 -6.55 -15.81 -1.68
CA SER A 43 -7.37 -15.66 -2.90
C SER A 43 -8.52 -14.67 -2.73
N ASP A 44 -9.09 -14.58 -1.52
CA ASP A 44 -10.26 -13.78 -1.15
C ASP A 44 -9.84 -12.44 -0.54
N MET A 45 -8.90 -11.77 -1.23
CA MET A 45 -8.46 -10.42 -0.91
C MET A 45 -9.44 -9.38 -1.49
N GLU A 46 -9.77 -8.37 -0.70
CA GLU A 46 -10.57 -7.21 -1.15
C GLU A 46 -9.66 -6.02 -1.42
N VAL A 47 -9.69 -5.49 -2.65
CA VAL A 47 -8.96 -4.27 -3.03
C VAL A 47 -9.83 -3.06 -2.67
N TYR A 48 -9.41 -2.26 -1.69
CA TYR A 48 -10.14 -1.09 -1.23
C TYR A 48 -9.80 0.16 -2.06
N SER A 49 -8.53 0.33 -2.41
CA SER A 49 -8.02 1.45 -3.20
C SER A 49 -6.78 1.07 -4.02
N ILE A 50 -6.10 2.04 -4.63
CA ILE A 50 -4.89 1.79 -5.43
C ILE A 50 -3.73 1.26 -4.58
N ASP A 51 -3.68 1.57 -3.29
CA ASP A 51 -2.61 1.25 -2.36
C ASP A 51 -3.08 0.50 -1.11
N GLU A 52 -4.36 0.15 -1.00
CA GLU A 52 -4.93 -0.52 0.17
C GLU A 52 -5.75 -1.76 -0.19
N ALA A 53 -5.59 -2.83 0.61
CA ALA A 53 -6.33 -4.07 0.49
C ALA A 53 -6.55 -4.73 1.85
N PHE A 54 -7.64 -5.48 1.97
CA PHE A 54 -7.94 -6.33 3.12
C PHE A 54 -7.70 -7.79 2.77
N LEU A 55 -6.98 -8.50 3.64
CA LEU A 55 -6.72 -9.93 3.53
C LEU A 55 -7.37 -10.62 4.73
N ASP A 56 -8.05 -11.73 4.47
CA ASP A 56 -8.52 -12.60 5.55
C ASP A 56 -7.36 -13.48 6.05
N LEU A 57 -7.10 -13.48 7.35
CA LEU A 57 -6.04 -14.28 7.96
C LEU A 57 -6.61 -15.35 8.90
N SER A 58 -7.93 -15.62 8.83
CA SER A 58 -8.63 -16.57 9.72
C SER A 58 -8.12 -18.01 9.61
N ASN A 59 -7.37 -18.35 8.55
CA ASN A 59 -6.74 -19.65 8.37
C ASN A 59 -5.42 -19.83 9.14
N PHE A 60 -4.90 -18.76 9.74
CA PHE A 60 -3.69 -18.79 10.56
C PHE A 60 -4.04 -18.72 12.05
N SER A 61 -3.25 -19.34 12.91
CA SER A 61 -3.47 -19.22 14.35
C SER A 61 -3.04 -17.84 14.87
N ASP A 62 -3.61 -17.40 15.98
CA ASP A 62 -3.27 -16.11 16.62
C ASP A 62 -1.76 -15.93 16.88
N ASN A 63 -1.04 -17.04 17.11
CA ASN A 63 0.41 -17.03 17.34
C ASN A 63 1.24 -16.86 16.06
N GLU A 64 0.68 -17.14 14.88
CA GLU A 64 1.37 -17.11 13.58
C GLU A 64 1.07 -15.83 12.79
N ILE A 65 -0.05 -15.17 13.06
CA ILE A 65 -0.55 -14.02 12.29
C ILE A 65 0.48 -12.88 12.21
N GLU A 66 1.22 -12.60 13.29
CA GLU A 66 2.25 -11.56 13.29
C GLU A 66 3.40 -11.90 12.31
N ASP A 67 3.85 -13.16 12.31
CA ASP A 67 4.93 -13.61 11.46
C ASP A 67 4.51 -13.67 9.98
N VAL A 68 3.27 -14.08 9.71
CA VAL A 68 2.66 -13.99 8.38
C VAL A 68 2.62 -12.54 7.89
N GLY A 69 2.25 -11.59 8.76
CA GLY A 69 2.30 -10.16 8.43
C GLY A 69 3.72 -9.71 8.06
N LYS A 70 4.73 -10.07 8.86
CA LYS A 70 6.14 -9.74 8.57
C LYS A 70 6.60 -10.35 7.24
N GLU A 71 6.21 -11.59 6.96
CA GLU A 71 6.53 -12.29 5.72
C GLU A 71 5.91 -11.57 4.51
N ILE A 72 4.61 -11.25 4.56
CA ILE A 72 3.92 -10.51 3.51
C ILE A 72 4.64 -9.19 3.21
N ARG A 73 4.95 -8.40 4.24
CA ARG A 73 5.66 -7.12 4.10
C ARG A 73 7.03 -7.31 3.44
N SER A 74 7.78 -8.32 3.87
CA SER A 74 9.10 -8.64 3.31
C SER A 74 9.03 -9.01 1.83
N ILE A 75 8.08 -9.89 1.47
CA ILE A 75 7.91 -10.36 0.09
C ILE A 75 7.44 -9.24 -0.84
N VAL A 76 6.48 -8.41 -0.40
CA VAL A 76 6.03 -7.25 -1.18
C VAL A 76 7.20 -6.31 -1.45
N LEU A 77 8.00 -5.99 -0.43
CA LEU A 77 9.19 -5.16 -0.59
C LEU A 77 10.20 -5.80 -1.56
N GLN A 78 10.50 -7.08 -1.40
CA GLN A 78 11.50 -7.77 -2.22
C GLN A 78 11.10 -7.84 -3.70
N TRP A 79 9.82 -8.06 -4.02
CA TRP A 79 9.38 -8.32 -5.40
C TRP A 79 8.88 -7.08 -6.14
N THR A 80 8.45 -6.06 -5.40
CA THR A 80 7.90 -4.83 -6.00
C THR A 80 8.78 -3.61 -5.75
N GLY A 81 9.65 -3.65 -4.74
CA GLY A 81 10.40 -2.48 -4.27
C GLY A 81 9.56 -1.50 -3.47
N ILE A 82 8.28 -1.80 -3.19
CA ILE A 82 7.37 -0.92 -2.48
C ILE A 82 7.32 -1.30 -1.00
N PRO A 83 7.72 -0.41 -0.08
CA PRO A 83 7.53 -0.64 1.34
C PRO A 83 6.05 -0.51 1.70
N THR A 84 5.56 -1.41 2.56
CA THR A 84 4.18 -1.42 3.04
C THR A 84 4.10 -1.47 4.56
N SER A 85 2.97 -1.01 5.09
CA SER A 85 2.54 -1.15 6.47
C SER A 85 1.39 -2.15 6.54
N ILE A 86 1.29 -2.90 7.64
CA ILE A 86 0.24 -3.91 7.84
C ILE A 86 -0.42 -3.66 9.20
N GLY A 87 -1.74 -3.53 9.19
CA GLY A 87 -2.58 -3.53 10.40
C GLY A 87 -3.33 -4.84 10.49
N ILE A 88 -3.46 -5.38 11.71
CA ILE A 88 -4.12 -6.67 11.98
C ILE A 88 -5.13 -6.45 13.10
N ALA A 89 -6.38 -6.81 12.83
CA ALA A 89 -7.48 -6.71 13.76
C ALA A 89 -8.53 -7.78 13.43
N LYS A 90 -9.45 -8.05 14.38
CA LYS A 90 -10.56 -9.00 14.19
C LYS A 90 -11.63 -8.47 13.22
N THR A 91 -11.67 -7.16 13.01
CA THR A 91 -12.62 -6.45 12.14
C THR A 91 -11.85 -5.48 11.26
N LYS A 92 -12.46 -5.07 10.13
CA LYS A 92 -11.86 -4.09 9.21
C LYS A 92 -11.80 -2.67 9.78
N THR A 93 -12.61 -2.39 10.80
CA THR A 93 -12.78 -1.10 11.48
C THR A 93 -12.46 -1.23 12.95
#